data_AF-A0A2T7TI13-F1
#
_entry.id   AF-A0A2T7TI13-F1
#
_cell.length_a   1.000
_cell.length_b   1.000
_cell.length_c   1.000
_cell.angle_alpha   90.00
_cell.angle_beta   90.00
_cell.angle_gamma   90.00
#
_symmetry.space_group_name_H-M   'P 1'
#
loop_
_entity.id
_entity.type
_entity.pdbx_description
1 polymer ?
#
loop_
_entity_poly.entity_id
_entity_poly.type
_entity_poly.pdbx_seq_one_letter_code
_entity_poly.pdbx_strand_id
1 'polypeptide(L)'
;MSESNASATRTTPGNALRPEDIAASDLKPSTDVAEYALRLGDDSLILAQRLGWWISRAPELEEDVALGNIALDLIGHARSFLSYAGHGLDKTEDDLAYFRREPEFRCAHLFVQPNGDFARTIARQLVVSHYQFELYSRLMHSTDPTLAAIAAKAVKEVDYHRDHSSQWVLRLALGTDESRRRMIAGLKLTWPYVEELFVDDQLIDTLGDAAVRPSTLRAPVDSLLASLFAEAELEIPAVPAAVGGGRHGKHSEHLGYLLAEMQVLAREHPGATW
;
A
#
# COMPACT_ATOMS: atom_id res chain seq x y z
N MET A 1 29.58 -13.78 34.22
CA MET A 1 28.19 -13.76 33.71
C MET A 1 28.22 -12.86 32.50
N SER A 2 28.00 -13.42 31.31
CA SER A 2 28.40 -12.83 30.03
C SER A 2 27.52 -11.66 29.62
N GLU A 3 28.17 -10.57 29.24
CA GLU A 3 27.67 -9.60 28.28
C GLU A 3 27.48 -10.31 26.93
N SER A 4 26.27 -10.76 26.62
CA SER A 4 26.00 -11.36 25.29
C SER A 4 24.54 -11.22 24.84
N ASN A 5 23.92 -10.04 25.01
CA ASN A 5 22.63 -9.71 24.40
C ASN A 5 22.55 -8.27 23.85
N ALA A 6 23.66 -7.76 23.32
CA ALA A 6 23.63 -6.57 22.49
C ALA A 6 23.15 -6.97 21.08
N SER A 7 21.84 -6.82 20.85
CA SER A 7 21.21 -6.95 19.54
C SER A 7 21.89 -6.03 18.51
N ALA A 8 22.18 -6.58 17.33
CA ALA A 8 22.94 -5.96 16.24
C ALA A 8 22.19 -4.85 15.47
N THR A 9 21.25 -4.14 16.11
CA THR A 9 20.42 -3.09 15.49
C THR A 9 20.62 -1.70 16.09
N ARG A 10 21.66 -1.48 16.90
CA ARG A 10 22.03 -0.12 17.32
C ARG A 10 23.17 0.46 16.49
N THR A 11 22.92 1.67 15.96
CA THR A 11 23.79 2.68 15.28
C THR A 11 24.14 2.39 13.80
N THR A 12 23.92 3.26 12.77
CA THR A 12 23.67 4.73 12.56
C THR A 12 23.35 4.97 11.05
N PRO A 13 23.01 6.17 10.46
CA PRO A 13 22.51 7.46 10.96
C PRO A 13 21.16 7.94 10.33
N GLY A 14 20.38 8.68 11.13
CA GLY A 14 19.07 9.26 10.76
C GLY A 14 17.94 8.41 11.32
N ASN A 15 17.41 8.79 12.49
CA ASN A 15 16.37 8.06 13.21
C ASN A 15 15.09 7.97 12.34
N ALA A 16 14.97 6.90 11.54
CA ALA A 16 13.74 6.64 10.80
C ALA A 16 12.64 6.39 11.84
N LEU A 17 11.57 7.18 11.78
CA LEU A 17 10.47 7.11 12.73
C LEU A 17 9.84 5.71 12.66
N ARG A 18 9.87 4.96 13.77
CA ARG A 18 9.30 3.62 13.84
C ARG A 18 7.84 3.70 14.31
N PRO A 19 6.99 2.71 13.98
CA PRO A 19 5.62 2.66 14.49
C PRO A 19 5.55 2.79 16.02
N GLU A 20 6.49 2.18 16.75
CA GLU A 20 6.53 2.25 18.21
C GLU A 20 6.86 3.67 18.71
N ASP A 21 7.67 4.42 17.97
CA ASP A 21 7.99 5.81 18.29
C ASP A 21 6.78 6.72 18.03
N ILE A 22 5.97 6.41 17.02
CA ILE A 22 4.71 7.10 16.73
C ILE A 22 3.69 6.80 17.82
N ALA A 23 3.47 5.53 18.16
CA ALA A 23 2.53 5.11 19.18
C ALA A 23 2.87 5.64 20.59
N ALA A 24 4.15 5.90 20.86
CA ALA A 24 4.60 6.51 22.11
C ALA A 24 4.59 8.06 22.09
N SER A 25 4.26 8.68 20.96
CA SER A 25 4.27 10.14 20.79
C SER A 25 3.01 10.80 21.35
N ASP A 26 3.16 11.96 21.99
CA ASP A 26 2.02 12.80 22.37
C ASP A 26 1.46 13.63 21.20
N LEU A 27 2.04 13.53 20.00
CA LEU A 27 1.58 14.24 18.82
C LEU A 27 0.26 13.65 18.32
N LYS A 28 -0.80 14.45 18.42
CA LYS A 28 -2.14 14.10 17.95
C LYS A 28 -2.45 14.83 16.64
N PRO A 29 -2.78 14.11 15.55
CA PRO A 29 -3.25 14.73 14.32
C PRO A 29 -4.61 15.40 14.52
N SER A 30 -4.95 16.35 13.65
CA SER A 30 -6.35 16.77 13.49
C SER A 30 -7.20 15.60 12.99
N THR A 31 -8.52 15.69 13.12
CA THR A 31 -9.43 14.64 12.62
C THR A 31 -9.24 14.39 11.12
N ASP A 32 -9.02 15.43 10.32
CA ASP A 32 -8.82 15.30 8.88
C ASP A 32 -7.47 14.65 8.54
N VAL A 33 -6.40 15.00 9.27
CA VAL A 33 -5.08 14.35 9.11
C VAL A 33 -5.17 12.89 9.53
N ALA A 34 -5.93 12.57 10.58
CA ALA A 34 -6.14 11.20 11.03
C ALA A 34 -6.90 10.37 9.98
N GLU A 35 -7.95 10.90 9.36
CA GLU A 35 -8.68 10.23 8.27
C GLU A 35 -7.78 10.03 7.03
N TYR A 36 -6.91 10.99 6.72
CA TYR A 36 -5.96 10.86 5.62
C TYR A 36 -4.90 9.79 5.91
N ALA A 37 -4.32 9.79 7.12
CA ALA A 37 -3.41 8.73 7.56
C ALA A 37 -4.11 7.36 7.54
N LEU A 38 -5.37 7.27 7.96
CA LEU A 38 -6.16 6.04 7.92
C LEU A 38 -6.29 5.49 6.49
N ARG A 39 -6.57 6.34 5.50
CA ARG A 39 -6.63 5.95 4.07
C ARG A 39 -5.33 5.31 3.58
N LEU A 40 -4.18 5.89 3.94
CA LEU A 40 -2.86 5.40 3.54
C LEU A 40 -2.50 4.11 4.30
N GLY A 41 -2.83 4.04 5.58
CA GLY A 41 -2.65 2.84 6.39
C GLY A 41 -3.48 1.67 5.87
N ASP A 42 -4.72 1.92 5.47
CA ASP A 42 -5.62 0.90 4.91
C ASP A 42 -5.15 0.36 3.56
N ASP A 43 -4.66 1.23 2.67
CA ASP A 43 -4.06 0.81 1.40
C ASP A 43 -2.92 -0.18 1.64
N SER A 44 -1.99 0.19 2.51
CA SER A 44 -0.82 -0.63 2.83
C SER A 44 -1.19 -1.93 3.54
N LEU A 45 -2.09 -1.89 4.53
CA LEU A 45 -2.53 -3.07 5.27
C LEU A 45 -3.18 -4.11 4.34
N ILE A 46 -4.09 -3.65 3.48
CA ILE A 46 -4.85 -4.55 2.61
C ILE A 46 -3.96 -5.15 1.52
N LEU A 47 -3.05 -4.37 0.93
CA LEU A 47 -2.09 -4.93 -0.02
C LEU A 47 -1.10 -5.87 0.65
N ALA A 48 -0.63 -5.57 1.85
CA ALA A 48 0.21 -6.49 2.61
C ALA A 48 -0.49 -7.83 2.83
N GLN A 49 -1.77 -7.83 3.21
CA GLN A 49 -2.55 -9.07 3.35
C GLN A 49 -2.67 -9.83 2.02
N ARG A 50 -2.88 -9.11 0.91
CA ARG A 50 -2.89 -9.72 -0.44
C ARG A 50 -1.55 -10.35 -0.78
N LEU A 51 -0.43 -9.71 -0.47
CA LEU A 51 0.90 -10.24 -0.76
C LEU A 51 1.29 -11.38 0.20
N GLY A 52 0.88 -11.33 1.46
CA GLY A 52 1.14 -12.39 2.44
C GLY A 52 0.57 -13.75 2.01
N TRP A 53 -0.52 -13.76 1.24
CA TRP A 53 -1.06 -14.98 0.64
C TRP A 53 -0.05 -15.71 -0.26
N TRP A 54 0.85 -14.97 -0.93
CA TRP A 54 1.86 -15.56 -1.82
C TRP A 54 2.97 -16.30 -1.10
N ILE A 55 3.11 -16.14 0.23
CA ILE A 55 4.11 -16.85 1.01
C ILE A 55 3.85 -18.36 0.88
N SER A 56 4.88 -19.12 0.53
CA SER A 56 4.87 -20.55 0.14
C SER A 56 4.12 -20.90 -1.15
N ARG A 57 3.77 -19.90 -1.97
CA ARG A 57 2.95 -20.07 -3.20
C ARG A 57 3.54 -19.38 -4.42
N ALA A 58 4.62 -18.60 -4.27
CA ALA A 58 5.23 -17.89 -5.38
C ALA A 58 5.81 -18.87 -6.42
N PRO A 59 5.98 -18.45 -7.69
CA PRO A 59 6.51 -19.33 -8.74
C PRO A 59 7.92 -19.87 -8.45
N GLU A 60 8.71 -19.09 -7.70
CA GLU A 60 10.11 -19.36 -7.36
C GLU A 60 10.37 -18.90 -5.91
N LEU A 61 11.39 -19.47 -5.26
CA LEU A 61 11.72 -19.16 -3.86
C LEU A 61 12.13 -17.69 -3.71
N GLU A 62 12.86 -17.16 -4.69
CA GLU A 62 13.29 -15.77 -4.78
C GLU A 62 12.09 -14.82 -4.79
N GLU A 63 11.02 -15.19 -5.49
CA GLU A 63 9.79 -14.41 -5.54
C GLU A 63 8.95 -14.53 -4.28
N ASP A 64 9.02 -15.67 -3.60
CA ASP A 64 8.41 -15.84 -2.28
C ASP A 64 9.04 -14.85 -1.28
N VAL A 65 10.37 -14.77 -1.29
CA VAL A 65 11.14 -13.83 -0.46
C VAL A 65 10.89 -12.38 -0.89
N ALA A 66 10.87 -12.09 -2.19
CA ALA A 66 10.65 -10.72 -2.68
C ALA A 66 9.25 -10.20 -2.31
N LEU A 67 8.19 -10.97 -2.61
CA LEU A 67 6.83 -10.59 -2.25
C LEU A 67 6.62 -10.54 -0.72
N GLY A 68 7.27 -11.45 0.03
CA GLY A 68 7.27 -11.42 1.49
C GLY A 68 7.93 -10.16 2.06
N ASN A 69 9.05 -9.71 1.49
CA ASN A 69 9.72 -8.47 1.89
C ASN A 69 8.86 -7.23 1.58
N ILE A 70 8.26 -7.17 0.38
CA ILE A 70 7.34 -6.09 0.01
C ILE A 70 6.14 -6.06 0.98
N ALA A 71 5.58 -7.22 1.31
CA ALA A 71 4.49 -7.33 2.29
C ALA A 71 4.91 -6.82 3.66
N LEU A 72 6.13 -7.15 4.12
CA LEU A 72 6.66 -6.71 5.40
C LEU A 72 6.84 -5.18 5.46
N ASP A 73 7.39 -4.57 4.41
CA ASP A 73 7.51 -3.11 4.30
C ASP A 73 6.13 -2.44 4.39
N LEU A 74 5.15 -2.97 3.63
CA LEU A 74 3.78 -2.45 3.64
C LEU A 74 3.10 -2.61 5.00
N ILE A 75 3.34 -3.69 5.75
CA ILE A 75 2.91 -3.77 7.16
C ILE A 75 3.58 -2.67 7.98
N GLY A 76 4.87 -2.39 7.77
CA GLY A 76 5.57 -1.27 8.41
C GLY A 76 4.92 0.09 8.11
N HIS A 77 4.51 0.33 6.86
CA HIS A 77 3.77 1.54 6.47
C HIS A 77 2.42 1.61 7.15
N ALA A 78 1.67 0.51 7.10
CA ALA A 78 0.35 0.39 7.70
C ALA A 78 0.41 0.71 9.20
N ARG A 79 1.32 0.08 9.94
CA ARG A 79 1.52 0.34 11.37
C ARG A 79 1.83 1.81 11.65
N SER A 80 2.74 2.41 10.87
CA SER A 80 3.11 3.81 11.05
C SER A 80 1.92 4.76 10.85
N PHE A 81 1.17 4.58 9.76
CA PHE A 81 0.01 5.43 9.46
C PHE A 81 -1.19 5.16 10.38
N LEU A 82 -1.48 3.89 10.71
CA LEU A 82 -2.58 3.52 11.59
C LEU A 82 -2.32 3.93 13.04
N SER A 83 -1.09 3.79 13.54
CA SER A 83 -0.72 4.32 14.86
C SER A 83 -0.96 5.83 14.91
N TYR A 84 -0.56 6.57 13.88
CA TYR A 84 -0.77 8.02 13.83
C TYR A 84 -2.26 8.40 13.73
N ALA A 85 -3.02 7.74 12.85
CA ALA A 85 -4.46 7.92 12.75
C ALA A 85 -5.17 7.61 14.08
N GLY A 86 -4.72 6.55 14.76
CA GLY A 86 -5.22 6.10 16.05
C GLY A 86 -5.18 7.20 17.12
N HIS A 87 -4.11 7.97 17.20
CA HIS A 87 -4.02 9.09 18.14
C HIS A 87 -5.11 10.14 17.93
N GLY A 88 -5.43 10.45 16.66
CA GLY A 88 -6.51 11.37 16.30
C GLY A 88 -7.89 10.84 16.68
N LEU A 89 -8.08 9.52 16.59
CA LEU A 89 -9.35 8.82 16.76
C LEU A 89 -9.55 8.18 18.13
N ASP A 90 -8.58 8.32 19.03
CA ASP A 90 -8.55 7.67 20.35
C ASP A 90 -8.62 6.13 20.25
N LYS A 91 -7.80 5.57 19.35
CA LYS A 91 -7.70 4.16 19.01
C LYS A 91 -6.24 3.73 18.86
N THR A 92 -5.96 2.44 19.02
CA THR A 92 -4.66 1.84 18.66
C THR A 92 -4.62 1.44 17.18
N GLU A 93 -3.43 1.09 16.66
CA GLU A 93 -3.32 0.50 15.32
C GLU A 93 -4.10 -0.82 15.20
N ASP A 94 -4.15 -1.61 16.28
CA ASP A 94 -4.88 -2.88 16.34
C ASP A 94 -6.40 -2.67 16.35
N ASP A 95 -6.90 -1.65 17.07
CA ASP A 95 -8.31 -1.26 17.02
C ASP A 95 -8.75 -0.92 15.60
N LEU A 96 -7.87 -0.22 14.86
CA LEU A 96 -8.12 0.15 13.48
C LEU A 96 -7.99 -1.05 12.53
N ALA A 97 -7.02 -1.95 12.72
CA ALA A 97 -6.82 -3.09 11.83
C ALA A 97 -7.88 -4.19 12.03
N TYR A 98 -8.20 -4.55 13.27
CA TYR A 98 -8.91 -5.79 13.57
C TYR A 98 -10.39 -5.61 13.93
N PHE A 99 -10.78 -4.42 14.40
CA PHE A 99 -12.13 -4.20 14.94
C PHE A 99 -13.03 -3.31 14.07
N ARG A 100 -12.53 -2.79 12.95
CA ARG A 100 -13.33 -2.15 11.90
C ARG A 100 -13.98 -3.15 10.94
N ARG A 101 -15.19 -2.86 10.48
CA ARG A 101 -15.92 -3.59 9.43
C ARG A 101 -15.70 -2.96 8.05
N GLU A 102 -16.11 -3.64 6.97
CA GLU A 102 -15.88 -3.16 5.58
C GLU A 102 -16.24 -1.68 5.35
N PRO A 103 -17.38 -1.13 5.82
CA PRO A 103 -17.74 0.26 5.57
C PRO A 103 -16.86 1.29 6.28
N GLU A 104 -16.03 0.84 7.23
CA GLU A 104 -15.11 1.69 8.00
C GLU A 104 -13.69 1.69 7.42
N PHE A 105 -13.39 0.80 6.46
CA PHE A 105 -12.13 0.81 5.71
C PHE A 105 -12.17 1.86 4.59
N ARG A 106 -10.99 2.36 4.23
CA ARG A 106 -10.78 3.50 3.31
C ARG A 106 -9.76 3.22 2.20
N CYS A 107 -9.37 1.97 2.02
CA CYS A 107 -8.47 1.56 0.94
C CYS A 107 -9.10 1.77 -0.46
N ALA A 108 -8.32 2.07 -1.49
CA ALA A 108 -8.86 2.11 -2.85
C ALA A 108 -9.17 0.69 -3.36
N HIS A 109 -10.12 0.55 -4.29
CA HIS A 109 -10.54 -0.74 -4.84
C HIS A 109 -9.39 -1.54 -5.44
N LEU A 110 -8.38 -0.86 -5.99
CA LEU A 110 -7.21 -1.49 -6.57
C LEU A 110 -6.48 -2.39 -5.54
N PHE A 111 -6.32 -1.92 -4.29
CA PHE A 111 -5.62 -2.64 -3.23
C PHE A 111 -6.40 -3.89 -2.79
N VAL A 112 -7.73 -3.83 -2.88
CA VAL A 112 -8.62 -4.93 -2.50
C VAL A 112 -8.61 -6.06 -3.53
N GLN A 113 -8.20 -5.83 -4.78
CA GLN A 113 -8.36 -6.82 -5.84
C GLN A 113 -7.65 -8.15 -5.54
N PRO A 114 -8.26 -9.31 -5.87
CA PRO A 114 -7.64 -10.61 -5.64
C PRO A 114 -6.39 -10.80 -6.50
N ASN A 115 -5.45 -11.61 -6.00
CA ASN A 115 -4.14 -11.83 -6.63
C ASN A 115 -4.26 -12.41 -8.03
N GLY A 116 -5.16 -13.39 -8.25
CA GLY A 116 -5.21 -14.16 -9.48
C GLY A 116 -3.92 -14.95 -9.70
N ASP A 117 -3.41 -14.95 -10.93
CA ASP A 117 -2.08 -15.48 -11.20
C ASP A 117 -0.98 -14.44 -10.91
N PHE A 118 0.27 -14.87 -11.06
CA PHE A 118 1.43 -14.02 -10.76
C PHE A 118 1.43 -12.74 -11.63
N ALA A 119 1.04 -12.84 -12.90
CA ALA A 119 1.00 -11.69 -13.81
C ALA A 119 -0.04 -10.63 -13.38
N ARG A 120 -1.22 -11.05 -12.89
CA ARG A 120 -2.19 -10.10 -12.30
C ARG A 120 -1.66 -9.46 -11.01
N THR A 121 -0.95 -10.21 -10.18
CA THR A 121 -0.31 -9.67 -8.97
C THR A 121 0.73 -8.60 -9.32
N ILE A 122 1.61 -8.89 -10.29
CA ILE A 122 2.61 -7.94 -10.79
C ILE A 122 1.93 -6.72 -11.43
N ALA A 123 0.86 -6.90 -12.20
CA ALA A 123 0.10 -5.77 -12.78
C ALA A 123 -0.41 -4.81 -11.70
N ARG A 124 -1.00 -5.34 -10.62
CA ARG A 124 -1.46 -4.53 -9.48
C ARG A 124 -0.28 -3.87 -8.77
N GLN A 125 0.79 -4.62 -8.50
CA GLN A 125 1.98 -4.10 -7.82
C GLN A 125 2.65 -2.99 -8.60
N LEU A 126 2.70 -3.08 -9.93
CA LEU A 126 3.22 -2.05 -10.81
C LEU A 126 2.49 -0.72 -10.60
N VAL A 127 1.16 -0.71 -10.79
CA VAL A 127 0.37 0.52 -10.66
C VAL A 127 0.51 1.09 -9.25
N VAL A 128 0.37 0.24 -8.22
CA VAL A 128 0.43 0.69 -6.82
C VAL A 128 1.80 1.27 -6.48
N SER A 129 2.90 0.59 -6.83
CA SER A 129 4.24 1.05 -6.44
C SER A 129 4.64 2.34 -7.16
N HIS A 130 4.28 2.51 -8.44
CA HIS A 130 4.47 3.78 -9.14
C HIS A 130 3.63 4.91 -8.53
N TYR A 131 2.36 4.65 -8.19
CA TYR A 131 1.52 5.61 -7.48
C TYR A 131 2.07 5.97 -6.10
N GLN A 132 2.42 4.97 -5.27
CA GLN A 132 2.95 5.19 -3.92
C GLN A 132 4.31 5.89 -3.95
N PHE A 133 5.15 5.62 -4.95
CA PHE A 133 6.43 6.32 -5.10
C PHE A 133 6.20 7.82 -5.32
N GLU A 134 5.34 8.19 -6.26
CA GLU A 134 4.99 9.60 -6.52
C GLU A 134 4.30 10.25 -5.31
N LEU A 135 3.39 9.52 -4.67
CA LEU A 135 2.68 9.97 -3.47
C LEU A 135 3.65 10.27 -2.33
N TYR A 136 4.49 9.31 -1.94
CA TYR A 136 5.40 9.45 -0.80
C TYR A 136 6.56 10.40 -1.09
N SER A 137 7.01 10.50 -2.34
CA SER A 137 8.00 11.50 -2.76
C SER A 137 7.51 12.93 -2.56
N ARG A 138 6.20 13.18 -2.65
CA ARG A 138 5.61 14.49 -2.35
C ARG A 138 5.21 14.62 -0.89
N LEU A 139 4.69 13.55 -0.30
CA LEU A 139 4.23 13.55 1.07
C LEU A 139 5.37 13.76 2.08
N MET A 140 6.62 13.44 1.74
CA MET A 140 7.78 13.82 2.56
C MET A 140 7.97 15.34 2.72
N HIS A 141 7.29 16.14 1.91
CA HIS A 141 7.25 17.61 1.99
C HIS A 141 5.94 18.13 2.60
N SER A 142 5.13 17.25 3.20
CA SER A 142 3.91 17.63 3.91
C SER A 142 4.19 18.67 5.01
N THR A 143 3.25 19.60 5.19
CA THR A 143 3.27 20.50 6.36
C THR A 143 2.99 19.78 7.67
N ASP A 144 2.48 18.54 7.63
CA ASP A 144 2.39 17.68 8.80
C ASP A 144 3.72 16.91 8.98
N PRO A 145 4.47 17.13 10.09
CA PRO A 145 5.80 16.57 10.26
C PRO A 145 5.78 15.04 10.43
N THR A 146 4.69 14.46 10.93
CA THR A 146 4.60 13.01 11.12
C THR A 146 4.33 12.32 9.80
N LEU A 147 3.39 12.82 8.98
CA LEU A 147 3.19 12.32 7.62
C LEU A 147 4.48 12.43 6.78
N ALA A 148 5.17 13.57 6.89
CA ALA A 148 6.44 13.77 6.21
C ALA A 148 7.51 12.74 6.62
N ALA A 149 7.64 12.47 7.92
CA ALA A 149 8.60 11.51 8.44
C ALA A 149 8.28 10.06 8.03
N ILE A 150 7.00 9.67 8.07
CA ILE A 150 6.57 8.34 7.60
C ILE A 150 6.89 8.18 6.12
N ALA A 151 6.53 9.17 5.29
CA ALA A 151 6.76 9.15 3.86
C ALA A 151 8.26 9.10 3.49
N ALA A 152 9.11 9.82 4.24
CA ALA A 152 10.56 9.83 4.02
C ALA A 152 11.23 8.46 4.25
N LYS A 153 10.63 7.61 5.09
CA LYS A 153 11.01 6.21 5.23
C LYS A 153 10.40 5.38 4.09
N ALA A 154 9.07 5.44 3.95
CA ALA A 154 8.30 4.58 3.05
C ALA A 154 8.74 4.70 1.59
N VAL A 155 9.09 5.91 1.11
CA VAL A 155 9.50 6.12 -0.28
C VAL A 155 10.72 5.30 -0.68
N LYS A 156 11.66 5.05 0.26
CA LYS A 156 12.88 4.27 -0.02
C LYS A 156 12.56 2.80 -0.24
N GLU A 157 11.60 2.28 0.52
CA GLU A 157 11.11 0.91 0.41
C GLU A 157 10.29 0.76 -0.89
N VAL A 158 9.40 1.73 -1.18
CA VAL A 158 8.57 1.71 -2.40
C VAL A 158 9.40 1.84 -3.68
N ASP A 159 10.56 2.50 -3.65
CA ASP A 159 11.47 2.54 -4.81
C ASP A 159 11.89 1.13 -5.24
N TYR A 160 12.18 0.25 -4.27
CA TYR A 160 12.45 -1.17 -4.53
C TYR A 160 11.21 -1.91 -5.08
N HIS A 161 10.02 -1.64 -4.52
CA HIS A 161 8.77 -2.27 -4.99
C HIS A 161 8.48 -1.91 -6.46
N ARG A 162 8.77 -0.66 -6.83
CA ARG A 162 8.63 -0.12 -8.18
C ARG A 162 9.60 -0.77 -9.15
N ASP A 163 10.86 -0.89 -8.77
CA ASP A 163 11.87 -1.56 -9.59
C ASP A 163 11.52 -3.04 -9.82
N HIS A 164 11.21 -3.78 -8.75
CA HIS A 164 10.81 -5.20 -8.82
C HIS A 164 9.64 -5.43 -9.77
N SER A 165 8.55 -4.66 -9.60
CA SER A 165 7.36 -4.82 -10.44
C SER A 165 7.61 -4.41 -11.89
N SER A 166 8.42 -3.38 -12.15
CA SER A 166 8.77 -2.94 -13.51
C SER A 166 9.60 -3.99 -14.24
N GLN A 167 10.59 -4.59 -13.57
CA GLN A 167 11.41 -5.66 -14.13
C GLN A 167 10.58 -6.91 -14.45
N TRP A 168 9.63 -7.26 -13.59
CA TRP A 168 8.74 -8.40 -13.85
C TRP A 168 7.78 -8.16 -15.00
N VAL A 169 7.28 -6.94 -15.19
CA VAL A 169 6.49 -6.60 -16.37
C VAL A 169 7.30 -6.82 -17.64
N LEU A 170 8.54 -6.33 -17.70
CA LEU A 170 9.44 -6.56 -18.84
C LEU A 170 9.67 -8.06 -19.07
N ARG A 171 10.01 -8.80 -18.01
CA ARG A 171 10.27 -10.25 -18.10
C ARG A 171 9.06 -11.04 -18.59
N LEU A 172 7.86 -10.73 -18.09
CA LEU A 172 6.64 -11.43 -18.48
C LEU A 172 6.20 -11.03 -19.90
N ALA A 173 6.28 -9.75 -20.23
CA ALA A 173 5.86 -9.23 -21.53
C ALA A 173 6.78 -9.67 -22.67
N LEU A 174 8.09 -9.67 -22.46
CA LEU A 174 9.11 -9.99 -23.47
C LEU A 174 9.62 -11.44 -23.38
N GLY A 175 9.02 -12.25 -22.49
CA GLY A 175 9.37 -13.66 -22.31
C GLY A 175 8.80 -14.56 -23.40
N THR A 176 7.69 -15.22 -23.11
CA THR A 176 6.99 -16.15 -24.01
C THR A 176 5.64 -15.59 -24.43
N ASP A 177 5.04 -16.13 -25.49
CA ASP A 177 3.67 -15.79 -25.89
C ASP A 177 2.67 -15.99 -24.73
N GLU A 178 2.85 -17.05 -23.93
CA GLU A 178 1.98 -17.35 -22.80
C GLU A 178 2.17 -16.35 -21.64
N SER A 179 3.42 -16.02 -21.27
CA SER A 179 3.67 -15.03 -20.21
C SER A 179 3.19 -13.64 -20.63
N ARG A 180 3.36 -13.28 -21.90
CA ARG A 180 2.86 -12.02 -22.46
C ARG A 180 1.34 -11.96 -22.44
N ARG A 181 0.67 -13.04 -22.88
CA ARG A 181 -0.79 -13.17 -22.83
C ARG A 181 -1.32 -13.00 -21.41
N ARG A 182 -0.66 -13.60 -20.41
CA ARG A 182 -1.02 -13.45 -19.00
C ARG A 182 -0.80 -12.04 -18.47
N MET A 183 0.32 -11.40 -18.84
CA MET A 183 0.61 -10.01 -18.45
C MET A 183 -0.46 -9.05 -18.98
N ILE A 184 -0.81 -9.17 -20.27
CA ILE A 184 -1.89 -8.38 -20.88
C ILE A 184 -3.24 -8.63 -20.18
N ALA A 185 -3.56 -9.88 -19.87
CA ALA A 185 -4.79 -10.22 -19.14
C ALA A 185 -4.80 -9.64 -17.72
N GLY A 186 -3.67 -9.73 -17.00
CA GLY A 186 -3.48 -9.14 -15.69
C GLY A 186 -3.69 -7.62 -15.72
N LEU A 187 -3.09 -6.93 -16.68
CA LEU A 187 -3.27 -5.49 -16.87
C LEU A 187 -4.74 -5.14 -17.13
N LYS A 188 -5.44 -5.87 -18.01
CA LYS A 188 -6.87 -5.66 -18.28
C LYS A 188 -7.76 -5.83 -17.05
N LEU A 189 -7.40 -6.73 -16.13
CA LEU A 189 -8.13 -6.94 -14.87
C LEU A 189 -7.80 -5.90 -13.80
N THR A 190 -6.64 -5.25 -13.89
CA THR A 190 -6.18 -4.22 -12.96
C THR A 190 -6.67 -2.83 -13.36
N TRP A 191 -6.66 -2.52 -14.65
CA TRP A 191 -6.88 -1.18 -15.18
C TRP A 191 -8.22 -0.51 -14.80
N PRO A 192 -9.35 -1.24 -14.66
CA PRO A 192 -10.62 -0.61 -14.27
C PRO A 192 -10.56 0.17 -12.95
N TYR A 193 -9.61 -0.15 -12.06
CA TYR A 193 -9.50 0.42 -10.72
C TYR A 193 -8.44 1.52 -10.60
N VAL A 194 -7.72 1.84 -11.68
CA VAL A 194 -6.60 2.79 -11.68
C VAL A 194 -7.08 4.23 -11.43
N GLU A 195 -8.20 4.61 -12.05
CA GLU A 195 -8.72 5.99 -12.00
C GLU A 195 -8.99 6.47 -10.57
N GLU A 196 -9.47 5.60 -9.67
CA GLU A 196 -9.79 5.96 -8.28
C GLU A 196 -8.59 6.53 -7.52
N LEU A 197 -7.36 6.12 -7.87
CA LEU A 197 -6.14 6.59 -7.22
C LEU A 197 -5.88 8.09 -7.44
N PHE A 198 -6.47 8.68 -8.48
CA PHE A 198 -6.18 10.05 -8.92
C PHE A 198 -7.38 10.99 -8.76
N VAL A 199 -8.42 10.56 -8.04
CA VAL A 199 -9.61 11.36 -7.77
C VAL A 199 -9.39 12.23 -6.54
N ASP A 200 -9.51 13.54 -6.73
CA ASP A 200 -9.53 14.51 -5.64
C ASP A 200 -10.87 14.45 -4.88
N ASP A 201 -10.85 14.77 -3.58
CA ASP A 201 -12.05 14.89 -2.77
C ASP A 201 -11.96 16.04 -1.75
N GLN A 202 -13.04 16.24 -1.00
CA GLN A 202 -13.17 17.34 -0.04
C GLN A 202 -12.13 17.26 1.10
N LEU A 203 -11.69 16.06 1.48
CA LEU A 203 -10.67 15.90 2.52
C LEU A 203 -9.34 16.48 2.04
N ILE A 204 -8.96 16.19 0.80
CA ILE A 204 -7.75 16.72 0.16
C ILE A 204 -7.80 18.25 0.09
N ASP A 205 -8.96 18.82 -0.28
CA ASP A 205 -9.13 20.28 -0.33
C ASP A 205 -8.98 20.93 1.05
N THR A 206 -9.50 20.27 2.09
CA THR A 206 -9.40 20.76 3.48
C THR A 206 -7.97 20.73 4.01
N LEU A 207 -7.21 19.69 3.67
CA LEU A 207 -5.86 19.47 4.18
C LEU A 207 -4.80 20.35 3.51
N GLY A 208 -5.04 20.83 2.29
CA GLY A 208 -4.07 21.64 1.54
C GLY A 208 -2.71 20.93 1.47
N ASP A 209 -1.65 21.62 1.85
CA ASP A 209 -0.26 21.14 1.77
C ASP A 209 0.09 20.03 2.79
N ALA A 210 -0.83 19.67 3.70
CA ALA A 210 -0.65 18.52 4.58
C ALA A 210 -0.87 17.19 3.84
N ALA A 211 -1.68 17.20 2.78
CA ALA A 211 -1.96 16.03 1.94
C ALA A 211 -1.44 16.26 0.51
N VAL A 212 -1.23 15.16 -0.21
CA VAL A 212 -0.87 15.24 -1.62
C VAL A 212 -2.13 15.16 -2.45
N ARG A 213 -2.33 16.14 -3.35
CA ARG A 213 -3.48 16.16 -4.25
C ARG A 213 -3.40 15.01 -5.28
N PRO A 214 -4.29 14.00 -5.24
CA PRO A 214 -4.20 12.80 -6.07
C PRO A 214 -4.14 13.07 -7.57
N SER A 215 -4.93 14.01 -8.09
CA SER A 215 -4.98 14.35 -9.51
C SER A 215 -3.63 14.80 -10.07
N THR A 216 -2.78 15.41 -9.23
CA THR A 216 -1.44 15.87 -9.62
C THR A 216 -0.45 14.72 -9.82
N LEU A 217 -0.76 13.52 -9.32
CA LEU A 217 0.08 12.33 -9.45
C LEU A 217 -0.10 11.65 -10.81
N ARG A 218 -1.21 11.91 -11.50
CA ARG A 218 -1.60 11.19 -12.71
C ARG A 218 -0.59 11.32 -13.84
N ALA A 219 -0.27 12.55 -14.24
CA ALA A 219 0.63 12.82 -15.35
C ALA A 219 2.02 12.14 -15.22
N PRO A 220 2.73 12.26 -14.07
CA PRO A 220 4.02 11.59 -13.92
C PRO A 220 3.91 10.07 -13.87
N VAL A 221 2.90 9.50 -13.21
CA VAL A 221 2.68 8.04 -13.22
C VAL A 221 2.41 7.56 -14.65
N ASP A 222 1.52 8.22 -15.39
CA ASP A 222 1.23 7.88 -16.79
C ASP A 222 2.47 7.94 -17.66
N SER A 223 3.32 8.96 -17.49
CA SER A 223 4.56 9.11 -18.25
C SER A 223 5.54 7.96 -17.99
N LEU A 224 5.69 7.53 -16.74
CA LEU A 224 6.56 6.43 -16.35
C LEU A 224 6.03 5.10 -16.87
N LEU A 225 4.74 4.84 -16.69
CA LEU A 225 4.10 3.62 -17.18
C LEU A 225 4.09 3.54 -18.72
N ALA A 226 3.87 4.65 -19.41
CA ALA A 226 3.94 4.70 -20.87
C ALA A 226 5.35 4.37 -21.39
N SER A 227 6.39 4.87 -20.73
CA SER A 227 7.78 4.57 -21.09
C SER A 227 8.09 3.08 -20.90
N LEU A 228 7.71 2.51 -19.75
CA LEU A 228 7.86 1.08 -19.46
C LEU A 228 7.06 0.21 -20.44
N PHE A 229 5.83 0.60 -20.78
CA PHE A 229 4.99 -0.16 -21.70
C PHE A 229 5.51 -0.11 -23.12
N ALA A 230 6.08 1.01 -23.56
CA ALA A 230 6.77 1.09 -24.84
C ALA A 230 7.95 0.11 -24.91
N GLU A 231 8.75 0.03 -23.84
CA GLU A 231 9.86 -0.93 -23.74
C GLU A 231 9.38 -2.38 -23.67
N ALA A 232 8.29 -2.66 -22.94
CA ALA A 232 7.67 -3.98 -22.85
C ALA A 232 6.88 -4.38 -24.12
N GLU A 233 6.78 -3.49 -25.10
CA GLU A 233 5.92 -3.60 -26.28
C GLU A 233 4.43 -3.87 -25.90
N LEU A 234 3.96 -3.23 -24.84
CA LEU A 234 2.59 -3.33 -24.35
C LEU A 234 1.80 -2.06 -24.67
N GLU A 235 0.48 -2.21 -24.74
CA GLU A 235 -0.45 -1.09 -24.83
C GLU A 235 -1.12 -0.85 -23.48
N ILE A 236 -1.46 0.42 -23.20
CA ILE A 236 -2.32 0.76 -22.07
C ILE A 236 -3.70 0.12 -22.31
N PRO A 237 -4.25 -0.66 -21.35
CA PRO A 237 -5.56 -1.29 -21.51
C PRO A 237 -6.69 -0.26 -21.75
N ALA A 238 -7.34 -0.36 -22.91
CA ALA A 238 -8.57 0.38 -23.21
C ALA A 238 -9.79 -0.34 -22.61
N VAL A 239 -10.02 -0.16 -21.31
CA VAL A 239 -11.16 -0.76 -20.59
C VAL A 239 -11.95 0.30 -19.82
N PRO A 240 -13.27 0.12 -19.62
CA PRO A 240 -14.06 1.05 -18.81
C PRO A 240 -13.57 1.09 -17.36
N ALA A 241 -13.54 2.29 -16.78
CA ALA A 241 -13.29 2.46 -15.35
C ALA A 241 -14.44 1.87 -14.52
N ALA A 242 -14.09 1.25 -13.40
CA ALA A 242 -15.07 0.82 -12.40
C ALA A 242 -15.62 2.05 -11.65
N VAL A 243 -16.85 1.91 -11.13
CA VAL A 243 -17.39 2.86 -10.16
C VAL A 243 -16.64 2.63 -8.85
N GLY A 244 -15.62 3.44 -8.57
CA GLY A 244 -14.81 3.35 -7.35
C GLY A 244 -15.62 3.63 -6.07
N GLY A 245 -14.98 4.11 -5.01
CA GLY A 245 -15.65 4.47 -3.76
C GLY A 245 -15.11 3.76 -2.52
N GLY A 246 -13.99 3.04 -2.65
CA GLY A 246 -13.28 2.45 -1.53
C GLY A 246 -12.85 3.50 -0.50
N ARG A 247 -12.44 4.69 -0.96
CA ARG A 247 -12.18 5.87 -0.09
C ARG A 247 -13.37 6.30 0.76
N HIS A 248 -14.58 5.86 0.42
CA HIS A 248 -15.83 6.18 1.11
C HIS A 248 -16.46 4.95 1.77
N GLY A 249 -15.71 3.86 1.97
CA GLY A 249 -16.21 2.63 2.59
C GLY A 249 -17.12 1.79 1.69
N LYS A 250 -17.23 2.12 0.40
CA LYS A 250 -18.03 1.38 -0.59
C LYS A 250 -17.12 0.42 -1.34
N HIS A 251 -16.83 -0.73 -0.75
CA HIS A 251 -15.89 -1.71 -1.30
C HIS A 251 -16.58 -2.78 -2.14
N SER A 252 -15.81 -3.45 -2.99
CA SER A 252 -16.22 -4.73 -3.61
C SER A 252 -16.41 -5.82 -2.56
N GLU A 253 -17.13 -6.88 -2.92
CA GLU A 253 -17.35 -8.08 -2.10
C GLU A 253 -16.06 -8.76 -1.63
N HIS A 254 -14.95 -8.51 -2.31
CA HIS A 254 -13.65 -9.10 -2.01
C HIS A 254 -13.07 -8.66 -0.66
N LEU A 255 -13.45 -7.48 -0.13
CA LEU A 255 -12.91 -7.00 1.15
C LEU A 255 -13.43 -7.84 2.32
N GLY A 256 -14.71 -8.20 2.32
CA GLY A 256 -15.33 -8.95 3.43
C GLY A 256 -14.63 -10.29 3.70
N TYR A 257 -14.30 -11.04 2.64
CA TYR A 257 -13.55 -12.30 2.77
C TYR A 257 -12.14 -12.10 3.33
N LEU A 258 -11.45 -11.05 2.87
CA LEU A 258 -10.10 -10.73 3.34
C LEU A 258 -10.12 -10.35 4.83
N LEU A 259 -11.06 -9.50 5.25
CA LEU A 259 -11.19 -9.12 6.65
C LEU A 259 -11.62 -10.27 7.54
N ALA A 260 -12.48 -11.17 7.06
CA ALA A 260 -12.88 -12.35 7.82
C ALA A 260 -11.66 -13.22 8.21
N GLU A 261 -10.72 -13.43 7.29
CA GLU A 261 -9.47 -14.16 7.56
C GLU A 261 -8.53 -13.34 8.45
N MET A 262 -8.30 -12.07 8.12
CA MET A 262 -7.35 -11.20 8.83
C MET A 262 -7.73 -10.96 10.30
N GLN A 263 -9.04 -10.90 10.61
CA GLN A 263 -9.54 -10.43 11.90
C GLN A 263 -10.03 -11.57 12.82
N VAL A 264 -10.05 -12.82 12.35
CA VAL A 264 -10.72 -13.94 13.06
C VAL A 264 -10.20 -14.11 14.49
N LEU A 265 -8.88 -14.18 14.67
CA LEU A 265 -8.28 -14.47 15.97
C LEU A 265 -8.51 -13.34 16.99
N ALA A 266 -8.30 -12.10 16.55
CA ALA A 266 -8.51 -10.92 17.39
C ALA A 266 -9.98 -10.77 17.83
N ARG A 267 -10.92 -11.15 16.96
CA ARG A 267 -12.37 -11.10 17.27
C ARG A 267 -12.87 -12.26 18.11
N GLU A 268 -12.24 -13.44 18.01
CA GLU A 268 -12.55 -14.58 18.86
C GLU A 268 -12.06 -14.38 20.31
N HIS A 269 -10.97 -13.63 20.48
CA HIS A 269 -10.35 -13.37 21.78
C HIS A 269 -10.19 -11.86 22.07
N PRO A 270 -11.29 -11.11 22.23
CA PRO A 270 -11.23 -9.67 22.48
C PRO A 270 -10.52 -9.37 23.81
N GLY A 271 -9.55 -8.46 23.79
CA GLY A 271 -8.75 -8.05 24.96
C GLY A 271 -7.51 -8.91 25.24
N ALA A 272 -7.22 -9.92 24.41
CA ALA A 272 -5.95 -10.64 24.48
C ALA A 272 -4.76 -9.75 24.05
N THR A 273 -3.58 -10.01 24.61
CA THR A 273 -2.32 -9.33 24.28
C THR A 273 -1.35 -10.31 23.61
N TRP A 274 -0.66 -9.87 22.56
CA TRP A 274 0.27 -10.66 21.74
C TRP A 274 1.64 -10.01 21.64
#